data_AF-A0A562S0F2-F1
#
_entry.id   AF-A0A562S0F2-F1
#
_cell.length_a   1.000
_cell.length_b   1.000
_cell.length_c   1.000
_cell.angle_alpha   90.00
_cell.angle_beta   90.00
_cell.angle_gamma   90.00
#
_symmetry.space_group_name_H-M   'P 1'
#
loop_
_entity.id
_entity.type
_entity.pdbx_description
1 polymer ?
#
loop_
_entity_poly.entity_id
_entity_poly.type
_entity_poly.pdbx_seq_one_letter_code
_entity_poly.pdbx_strand_id
1 'polypeptide(L)'
;MLAVQQIWDSRGLLLNAFMMKEGAGMDRCNFCGRYSAASSCAESRIRIHGVHYLPVPYSPRKKTVFEQDGLPSRCPCCGVMPGGLHHVGCFLEICPCCQGYWLSCRCFGIKVRVDHGDPVSGCRIIPFPAAFMAPDASGEV
;
A
#
# COMPACT_ATOMS: atom_id res chain seq x y z
N MET A 1 -25.31 -22.26 -43.14
CA MET A 1 -26.11 -21.09 -42.72
C MET A 1 -26.18 -21.10 -41.20
N LEU A 2 -25.80 -19.99 -40.59
CA LEU A 2 -25.79 -19.72 -39.15
C LEU A 2 -27.22 -19.68 -38.57
N ALA A 3 -27.41 -20.23 -37.38
CA ALA A 3 -28.37 -19.68 -36.41
C ALA A 3 -28.05 -20.21 -35.00
N VAL A 4 -27.40 -19.35 -34.23
CA VAL A 4 -27.22 -19.47 -32.77
C VAL A 4 -28.54 -19.03 -32.15
N GLN A 5 -29.27 -19.95 -31.51
CA GLN A 5 -30.43 -19.57 -30.69
C GLN A 5 -29.94 -19.34 -29.25
N GLN A 6 -29.89 -18.08 -28.85
CA GLN A 6 -29.83 -17.69 -27.45
C GLN A 6 -31.12 -18.12 -26.76
N ILE A 7 -31.02 -18.89 -25.67
CA ILE A 7 -32.11 -19.09 -24.72
C ILE A 7 -31.57 -18.72 -23.35
N TRP A 8 -32.16 -17.67 -22.79
CA TRP A 8 -32.00 -17.26 -21.42
C TRP A 8 -33.04 -17.96 -20.52
N ASP A 9 -32.52 -18.26 -19.34
CA ASP A 9 -33.01 -18.85 -18.08
C ASP A 9 -34.49 -18.68 -17.64
N SER A 10 -34.96 -19.64 -16.83
CA SER A 10 -36.14 -19.49 -15.95
C SER A 10 -36.01 -20.24 -14.60
N ARG A 11 -34.79 -20.58 -14.15
CA ARG A 11 -34.55 -21.16 -12.82
C ARG A 11 -33.41 -20.42 -12.12
N GLY A 12 -33.78 -19.25 -11.61
CA GLY A 12 -32.96 -18.49 -10.68
C GLY A 12 -32.41 -19.33 -9.53
N LEU A 13 -31.27 -18.85 -9.03
CA LEU A 13 -30.44 -19.38 -7.93
C LEU A 13 -29.49 -20.51 -8.33
N LEU A 14 -28.42 -20.13 -9.02
CA LEU A 14 -27.10 -20.61 -8.64
C LEU A 14 -26.26 -19.40 -8.22
N LEU A 15 -25.89 -19.43 -6.95
CA LEU A 15 -24.99 -18.51 -6.25
C LEU A 15 -24.00 -17.88 -7.20
N ASN A 16 -24.06 -16.54 -7.28
CA ASN A 16 -22.95 -15.74 -7.73
C ASN A 16 -21.69 -16.29 -7.07
N ALA A 17 -20.83 -16.95 -7.85
CA ALA A 17 -19.43 -16.99 -7.56
C ALA A 17 -18.98 -15.52 -7.67
N PHE A 18 -19.19 -14.79 -6.58
CA PHE A 18 -18.55 -13.53 -6.25
C PHE A 18 -17.08 -13.90 -6.02
N MET A 19 -16.41 -14.33 -7.09
CA MET A 19 -14.97 -14.31 -7.15
C MET A 19 -14.63 -12.85 -6.93
N MET A 20 -14.09 -12.57 -5.74
CA MET A 20 -13.29 -11.39 -5.47
C MET A 20 -12.08 -11.46 -6.40
N LYS A 21 -12.32 -11.17 -7.69
CA LYS A 21 -11.34 -11.20 -8.74
C LYS A 21 -10.74 -9.80 -8.80
N GLU A 22 -9.47 -9.78 -8.43
CA GLU A 22 -8.49 -8.76 -8.76
C GLU A 22 -8.59 -7.49 -7.91
N GLY A 23 -7.81 -7.52 -6.82
CA GLY A 23 -7.38 -6.30 -6.16
C GLY A 23 -6.83 -5.33 -7.19
N ALA A 24 -7.16 -4.04 -7.03
CA ALA A 24 -6.64 -2.95 -7.83
C ALA A 24 -5.10 -2.93 -7.73
N GLY A 25 -4.45 -3.71 -8.60
CA GLY A 25 -3.02 -3.80 -8.71
C GLY A 25 -2.53 -2.53 -9.36
N MET A 26 -1.85 -1.69 -8.59
CA MET A 26 -1.05 -0.63 -9.19
C MET A 26 0.03 -1.33 -10.04
N ASP A 27 -0.14 -1.34 -11.36
CA ASP A 27 0.76 -2.03 -12.29
C ASP A 27 2.19 -1.50 -12.18
N ARG A 28 2.37 -0.22 -11.84
CA ARG A 28 3.69 0.36 -11.58
C ARG A 28 3.67 1.31 -10.40
N CYS A 29 4.71 1.22 -9.57
CA CYS A 29 4.91 2.15 -8.48
C CYS A 29 5.41 3.50 -9.02
N ASN A 30 4.69 4.58 -8.76
CA ASN A 30 5.07 5.95 -9.17
C ASN A 30 6.40 6.45 -8.58
N PHE A 31 6.92 5.78 -7.55
CA PHE A 31 8.18 6.13 -6.91
C PHE A 31 9.39 5.44 -7.54
N CYS A 32 9.33 4.11 -7.72
CA CYS A 32 10.47 3.33 -8.23
C CYS A 32 10.31 2.87 -9.69
N GLY A 33 9.14 3.08 -10.30
CA GLY A 33 8.82 2.65 -11.67
C GLY A 33 8.64 1.14 -11.86
N ARG A 34 8.85 0.33 -10.81
CA ARG A 34 8.75 -1.14 -10.85
C ARG A 34 7.33 -1.62 -10.56
N TYR A 35 7.02 -2.83 -11.02
CA TYR A 35 5.78 -3.54 -10.73
C TYR A 35 5.67 -3.89 -9.24
N SER A 36 4.43 -3.97 -8.75
CA SER A 36 4.04 -4.35 -7.38
C SER A 36 4.41 -5.78 -6.97
N ALA A 37 5.14 -6.53 -7.81
CA ALA A 37 5.72 -7.85 -7.49
C ALA A 37 7.25 -7.82 -7.30
N ALA A 38 7.89 -6.65 -7.42
CA ALA A 38 9.32 -6.51 -7.20
C ALA A 38 9.72 -6.98 -5.80
N SER A 39 10.94 -7.52 -5.65
CA SER A 39 11.44 -7.99 -4.35
C SER A 39 11.54 -6.86 -3.31
N SER A 40 11.79 -5.63 -3.76
CA SER A 40 11.83 -4.42 -2.95
C SER A 40 11.59 -3.18 -3.81
N CYS A 41 11.06 -2.13 -3.19
CA CYS A 41 11.06 -0.78 -3.73
C CYS A 41 12.50 -0.19 -3.77
N ALA A 42 12.64 1.00 -4.36
CA ALA A 42 13.91 1.74 -4.41
C ALA A 42 14.36 2.18 -3.02
N GLU A 43 15.68 2.30 -2.85
CA GLU A 43 16.27 2.84 -1.63
C GLU A 43 15.75 4.25 -1.38
N SER A 44 15.38 4.51 -0.12
CA SER A 44 14.64 5.72 0.22
C SER A 44 14.84 6.13 1.67
N ARG A 45 14.56 7.41 1.93
CA ARG A 45 14.42 7.99 3.26
C ARG A 45 13.00 8.50 3.42
N ILE A 46 12.49 8.50 4.65
CA ILE A 46 11.20 9.09 4.96
C ILE A 46 11.43 10.36 5.76
N ARG A 47 10.92 11.49 5.29
CA ARG A 47 10.96 12.77 6.02
C ARG A 47 9.62 13.02 6.70
N ILE A 48 9.60 13.07 8.03
CA ILE A 48 8.41 13.36 8.87
C ILE A 48 8.76 14.56 9.74
N HIS A 49 7.98 15.63 9.68
CA HIS A 49 8.22 16.87 10.44
C HIS A 49 9.68 17.39 10.33
N GLY A 50 10.28 17.30 9.13
CA GLY A 50 11.67 17.71 8.89
C GLY A 50 12.74 16.70 9.32
N VAL A 51 12.39 15.65 10.06
CA VAL A 51 13.33 14.60 10.50
C VAL A 51 13.39 13.47 9.49
N HIS A 52 14.60 12.98 9.19
CA HIS A 52 14.83 11.87 8.27
C HIS A 52 14.90 10.53 9.01
N TYR A 53 14.08 9.59 8.55
CA TYR A 53 14.01 8.23 9.06
C TYR A 53 14.40 7.23 7.97
N LEU A 54 14.92 6.08 8.42
CA LEU A 54 15.01 4.89 7.58
C LEU A 54 13.61 4.26 7.47
N PRO A 55 13.17 3.85 6.26
CA PRO A 55 11.95 3.08 6.14
C PRO A 55 12.05 1.76 6.88
N VAL A 56 10.95 1.30 7.48
CA VAL A 56 10.89 -0.01 8.13
C VAL A 56 10.68 -1.08 7.04
N PRO A 57 11.60 -2.06 6.89
CA PRO A 57 11.43 -3.12 5.91
C PRO A 57 10.23 -4.02 6.22
N TYR A 58 9.71 -4.69 5.19
CA TYR A 58 8.63 -5.64 5.37
C TYR A 58 9.08 -6.82 6.23
N SER A 59 8.43 -7.02 7.35
CA SER A 59 8.61 -8.20 8.20
C SER A 59 7.26 -8.88 8.37
N PRO A 60 7.06 -10.10 7.83
CA PRO A 60 5.88 -10.89 8.11
C PRO A 60 5.68 -11.03 9.62
N ARG A 61 4.52 -10.64 10.13
CA ARG A 61 4.16 -10.88 11.53
C ARG A 61 3.57 -12.27 11.66
N LYS A 62 3.85 -12.93 12.79
CA LYS A 62 3.20 -14.20 13.13
C LYS A 62 1.71 -13.98 13.16
N LYS A 63 1.03 -14.82 12.39
CA LYS A 63 -0.40 -14.80 12.24
C LYS A 63 -1.08 -15.16 13.58
N THR A 64 -2.34 -14.74 13.72
CA THR A 64 -3.15 -15.06 14.91
C THR A 64 -3.34 -16.58 15.04
N VAL A 65 -3.83 -17.05 16.19
CA VAL A 65 -4.01 -18.50 16.48
C VAL A 65 -4.86 -19.25 15.42
N PHE A 66 -5.65 -18.51 14.63
CA PHE A 66 -6.55 -19.02 13.60
C PHE A 66 -5.90 -19.25 12.23
N GLU A 67 -4.65 -18.83 12.08
CA GLU A 67 -3.95 -18.80 10.81
C GLU A 67 -2.71 -19.72 10.92
N GLN A 68 -2.98 -21.02 10.88
CA GLN A 68 -1.99 -22.07 11.15
C GLN A 68 -1.06 -22.36 9.95
N ASP A 69 -1.39 -21.84 8.76
CA ASP A 69 -0.61 -22.06 7.55
C ASP A 69 0.29 -20.87 7.23
N GLY A 70 1.58 -21.00 7.58
CA GLY A 70 2.73 -20.28 7.04
C GLY A 70 2.76 -18.75 7.19
N LEU A 71 3.95 -18.18 7.47
CA LEU A 71 4.15 -16.75 7.29
C LEU A 71 3.97 -16.40 5.80
N PRO A 72 3.31 -15.28 5.46
CA PRO A 72 3.21 -14.86 4.07
C PRO A 72 4.60 -14.66 3.48
N SER A 73 4.84 -15.26 2.31
CA SER A 73 6.13 -15.18 1.61
C SER A 73 6.41 -13.80 1.02
N ARG A 74 5.37 -12.96 0.90
CA ARG A 74 5.40 -11.58 0.37
C ARG A 74 4.36 -10.72 1.08
N CYS A 75 4.57 -9.41 1.05
CA CYS A 75 3.57 -8.46 1.54
C CYS A 75 2.27 -8.64 0.74
N PRO A 76 1.13 -8.93 1.39
CA PRO A 76 -0.12 -9.15 0.67
C PRO A 76 -0.68 -7.87 0.03
N CYS A 77 -0.18 -6.69 0.42
CA CYS A 77 -0.64 -5.41 -0.12
C CYS A 77 0.21 -4.92 -1.30
N CYS A 78 1.53 -5.08 -1.25
CA CYS A 78 2.43 -4.52 -2.28
C CYS A 78 3.47 -5.52 -2.83
N GLY A 79 3.32 -6.81 -2.53
CA GLY A 79 4.09 -7.92 -3.12
C GLY A 79 5.58 -7.99 -2.80
N VAL A 80 6.14 -7.05 -2.02
CA VAL A 80 7.56 -7.07 -1.64
C VAL A 80 7.92 -8.29 -0.80
N MET A 81 9.16 -8.76 -0.93
CA MET A 81 9.68 -9.88 -0.15
C MET A 81 10.00 -9.46 1.29
N PRO A 82 10.04 -10.37 2.27
CA PRO A 82 10.56 -10.12 3.60
C PRO A 82 11.95 -9.46 3.54
N GLY A 83 12.16 -8.41 4.33
CA GLY A 83 13.34 -7.56 4.30
C GLY A 83 13.36 -6.49 3.20
N GLY A 84 12.42 -6.52 2.26
CA GLY A 84 12.29 -5.51 1.21
C GLY A 84 11.62 -4.22 1.69
N LEU A 85 11.89 -3.10 1.01
CA LEU A 85 11.25 -1.82 1.26
C LEU A 85 9.89 -1.76 0.57
N HIS A 86 8.88 -1.30 1.29
CA HIS A 86 7.52 -1.16 0.76
C HIS A 86 7.42 -0.14 -0.39
N HIS A 87 6.54 -0.40 -1.34
CA HIS A 87 6.11 0.59 -2.32
C HIS A 87 5.27 1.69 -1.65
N VAL A 88 5.37 2.92 -2.15
CA VAL A 88 4.58 4.05 -1.64
C VAL A 88 3.10 3.72 -1.76
N GLY A 89 2.35 3.93 -0.67
CA GLY A 89 0.92 3.64 -0.60
C GLY A 89 0.57 2.25 -0.08
N CYS A 90 1.56 1.43 0.31
CA CYS A 90 1.30 0.15 0.95
C CYS A 90 0.66 0.34 2.34
N PHE A 91 -0.54 -0.21 2.53
CA PHE A 91 -1.28 -0.12 3.80
C PHE A 91 -0.59 -0.81 4.98
N LEU A 92 0.26 -1.79 4.70
CA LEU A 92 1.02 -2.53 5.70
C LEU A 92 2.40 -1.93 5.99
N GLU A 93 2.78 -0.83 5.33
CA GLU A 93 4.03 -0.14 5.65
C GLU A 93 3.92 0.51 7.04
N ILE A 94 4.99 0.38 7.83
CA ILE A 94 5.07 0.92 9.19
C ILE A 94 5.68 2.32 9.18
N CYS A 95 5.06 3.25 9.89
CA CYS A 95 5.59 4.57 10.15
C CYS A 95 6.81 4.47 11.09
N PRO A 96 8.02 4.90 10.69
CA PRO A 96 9.20 4.80 11.53
C PRO A 96 9.18 5.74 12.74
N CYS A 97 8.35 6.80 12.70
CA CYS A 97 8.22 7.74 13.81
C CYS A 97 7.38 7.17 14.97
N CYS A 98 6.24 6.54 14.68
CA CYS A 98 5.30 6.09 15.71
C CYS A 98 5.11 4.57 15.76
N GLN A 99 5.77 3.81 14.88
CA GLN A 99 5.71 2.35 14.77
C GLN A 99 4.32 1.75 14.46
N GLY A 100 3.33 2.59 14.14
CA GLY A 100 2.01 2.18 13.65
C GLY A 100 1.97 2.04 12.13
N TYR A 101 0.92 1.42 11.59
CA TYR A 101 0.69 1.38 10.14
C TYR A 101 0.41 2.78 9.61
N TRP A 102 0.93 3.11 8.41
CA TRP A 102 0.64 4.40 7.77
C TRP A 102 -0.86 4.66 7.58
N LEU A 103 -1.64 3.60 7.38
CA LEU A 103 -3.10 3.66 7.27
C LEU A 103 -3.79 4.13 8.57
N SER A 104 -3.19 3.89 9.74
CA SER A 104 -3.80 4.20 11.04
C SER A 104 -3.06 5.27 11.83
N CYS A 105 -1.89 5.72 11.36
CA CYS A 105 -1.11 6.73 12.04
C CYS A 105 -1.59 8.15 11.70
N ARG A 106 -1.25 9.12 12.55
CA ARG A 106 -1.48 10.55 12.31
C ARG A 106 -0.25 11.28 11.77
N CYS A 107 0.83 10.56 11.48
CA CYS A 107 2.05 11.17 10.92
C CYS A 107 1.86 11.41 9.42
N PHE A 108 2.36 12.54 8.92
CA PHE A 108 2.46 12.82 7.49
C PHE A 108 3.92 12.95 7.10
N GLY A 109 4.27 12.49 5.90
CA GLY A 109 5.67 12.50 5.48
C GLY A 109 5.86 12.43 3.97
N ILE A 110 7.11 12.50 3.56
CA ILE A 110 7.53 12.38 2.16
C ILE A 110 8.55 11.25 2.08
N LYS A 111 8.29 10.25 1.24
CA LYS A 111 9.27 9.24 0.85
C LYS A 111 10.14 9.84 -0.25
N VAL A 112 11.44 9.90 0.00
CA VAL A 112 12.44 10.52 -0.86
C VAL A 112 13.36 9.42 -1.37
N ARG A 113 13.64 9.37 -2.67
CA ARG A 113 14.65 8.45 -3.21
C ARG A 113 16.03 8.88 -2.75
N VAL A 114 16.85 7.91 -2.36
CA VAL A 114 18.27 8.14 -2.14
C VAL A 114 18.96 7.96 -3.49
N ASP A 115 19.01 9.02 -4.28
CA ASP A 115 19.74 9.04 -5.54
C ASP A 115 21.13 9.68 -5.28
N HIS A 116 22.20 9.17 -5.88
CA HIS A 116 23.57 9.65 -5.67
C HIS A 116 23.91 10.97 -6.41
N GLY A 117 22.93 11.73 -6.92
CA GLY A 117 23.22 12.97 -7.66
C GLY A 117 22.07 13.75 -8.31
N ASP A 118 20.80 13.40 -8.10
CA ASP A 118 19.65 14.09 -8.73
C ASP A 118 18.70 14.74 -7.72
N PRO A 119 17.93 15.78 -8.11
CA PRO A 119 17.02 16.48 -7.23
C PRO A 119 15.80 15.61 -6.87
N VAL A 120 15.92 14.91 -5.74
CA VAL A 120 14.86 14.47 -4.81
C VAL A 120 13.48 14.31 -5.45
N SER A 121 13.30 13.30 -6.31
CA SER A 121 11.97 12.85 -6.69
C SER A 121 11.33 12.16 -5.48
N GLY A 122 10.48 12.91 -4.76
CA GLY A 122 9.79 12.45 -3.57
C GLY A 122 8.32 12.14 -3.84
N CYS A 123 7.78 11.09 -3.22
CA CYS A 123 6.35 10.84 -3.17
C CYS A 123 5.81 11.14 -1.78
N ARG A 124 4.72 11.91 -1.71
CA ARG A 124 4.03 12.17 -0.44
C ARG A 124 3.43 10.88 0.10
N ILE A 125 3.71 10.57 1.35
CA ILE A 125 3.00 9.53 2.11
C ILE A 125 1.85 10.25 2.82
N ILE A 126 0.66 10.13 2.24
CA ILE A 126 -0.55 10.70 2.82
C ILE A 126 -1.23 9.57 3.61
N PRO A 127 -1.31 9.65 4.95
CA PRO A 127 -2.20 8.76 5.68
C PRO A 127 -3.66 9.02 5.24
N PHE A 128 -4.40 7.96 4.95
CA PHE A 128 -5.87 8.01 4.97
C PHE A 128 -6.26 8.14 6.46
N PRO A 129 -6.72 9.28 7.01
CA PRO A 129 -7.55 10.31 6.39
C PRO A 129 -7.13 11.75 6.77
N ALA A 130 -6.32 12.44 5.96
CA ALA A 130 -6.07 13.89 6.16
C ALA A 130 -7.26 14.80 5.76
N ALA A 131 -8.34 14.25 5.21
CA ALA A 131 -9.49 15.03 4.74
C ALA A 131 -10.40 15.59 5.85
N PHE A 132 -10.14 15.31 7.14
CA PHE A 132 -11.01 15.74 8.25
C PHE A 132 -10.39 16.75 9.23
N MET A 133 -9.13 17.15 9.05
CA MET A 133 -8.57 18.24 9.83
C MET A 133 -8.72 19.53 9.02
N ALA A 134 -9.92 20.11 9.10
CA ALA A 134 -10.09 21.52 8.81
C ALA A 134 -9.02 22.31 9.60
N PRO A 135 -8.44 23.38 9.03
CA PRO A 135 -7.66 24.29 9.84
C PRO A 135 -8.57 24.75 10.98
N ASP A 136 -8.12 24.51 12.20
CA ASP A 136 -8.48 25.29 13.36
C ASP A 136 -8.47 26.75 12.93
N ALA A 137 -9.68 27.29 12.73
CA ALA A 137 -9.89 28.70 12.59
C ALA A 137 -9.31 29.32 13.85
N SER A 138 -8.09 29.84 13.72
CA SER A 138 -7.53 30.81 14.62
C SER A 138 -8.51 31.98 14.66
N GLY A 139 -9.45 31.89 15.60
CA GLY A 139 -10.07 33.06 16.20
C GLY A 139 -8.97 33.76 16.98
N GLU A 140 -8.16 34.54 16.26
CA GLU A 140 -7.42 35.63 16.86
C GLU A 140 -8.41 36.69 17.33
N VAL A 141 -8.06 37.25 18.50
CA VAL A 141 -8.55 38.44 19.23
C VAL A 141 -9.97 38.45 19.81
#